data_AF-A0A1Y5H034-F1
#
_entry.id   AF-A0A1Y5H034-F1
#
_cell.length_a   1.000
_cell.length_b   1.000
_cell.length_c   1.000
_cell.angle_alpha   90.00
_cell.angle_beta   90.00
_cell.angle_gamma   90.00
#
_symmetry.space_group_name_H-M   'P 1'
#
loop_
_entity.id
_entity.type
_entity.pdbx_description
1 polymer ?
#
loop_
_entity_poly.entity_id
_entity_poly.type
_entity_poly.pdbx_seq_one_letter_code
_entity_poly.pdbx_strand_id
1 'polypeptide(L)' 'MTLWKTITVADNERAFVFRRNRLETVLDAGQHRVSLMNGKITYELYKISDVVFNQNKNSTGSTAYC' A
#
# COMPACT_ATOMS: atom_id res chain seq x y z
N MET A 1 24.92 8.64 10.84
CA MET A 1 24.21 7.78 11.81
C MET A 1 22.86 7.43 11.20
N THR A 2 22.68 6.20 10.72
CA THR A 2 21.50 5.83 9.92
C THR A 2 20.37 5.43 10.86
N LEU A 3 19.37 6.30 11.01
CA LEU A 3 18.19 6.06 11.83
C LEU A 3 17.19 5.23 11.02
N TRP A 4 17.00 3.98 11.40
CA TRP A 4 16.01 3.09 10.81
C TRP A 4 14.82 2.95 11.74
N LYS A 5 13.61 2.94 11.19
CA LYS A 5 12.38 2.61 11.90
C LYS A 5 11.78 1.35 11.31
N THR A 6 11.43 0.40 12.16
CA THR A 6 10.69 -0.79 11.76
C THR A 6 9.20 -0.49 11.83
N ILE A 7 8.48 -0.80 10.76
CA ILE A 7 7.03 -0.71 10.65
C ILE A 7 6.53 -2.13 10.41
N THR A 8 5.65 -2.61 11.29
CA THR A 8 4.98 -3.89 11.15
C THR A 8 3.59 -3.64 10.61
N VAL A 9 3.26 -4.28 9.50
CA VAL A 9 1.95 -4.21 8.82
C VAL A 9 1.30 -5.59 8.92
N ALA A 10 0.07 -5.64 9.39
CA ALA A 10 -0.68 -6.89 9.48
C ALA A 10 -1.09 -7.40 8.08
N ASP A 11 -1.37 -8.70 7.95
CA ASP A 11 -1.75 -9.33 6.67
C ASP A 11 -3.02 -8.75 6.04
N ASN A 12 -3.90 -8.19 6.88
CA ASN A 12 -5.15 -7.55 6.50
C ASN A 12 -5.04 -6.01 6.46
N GLU A 13 -3.83 -5.46 6.45
CA GLU A 13 -3.58 -4.02 6.49
C GLU A 13 -2.58 -3.60 5.40
N ARG A 14 -2.63 -2.32 5.05
CA ARG A 14 -1.62 -1.65 4.22
C ARG A 14 -1.14 -0.40 4.94
N ALA A 15 0.17 -0.19 4.95
CA ALA A 15 0.73 1.03 5.50
C ALA A 15 1.07 2.01 4.38
N PHE A 16 0.54 3.23 4.49
CA PHE A 16 0.81 4.32 3.58
C PHE A 16 1.86 5.20 4.25
N VAL A 17 3.04 5.29 3.64
CA VAL A 17 4.17 6.06 4.19
C VAL A 17 4.21 7.41 3.52
N PHE A 18 4.08 8.45 4.33
CA PHE A 18 4.12 9.84 3.91
C PHE A 18 5.41 10.51 4.36
N ARG A 19 6.03 11.25 3.46
CA ARG A 19 7.17 12.12 3.73
C ARG A 19 6.89 13.50 3.16
N ARG A 20 7.07 14.55 3.98
CA ARG A 20 6.81 15.95 3.60
C ARG A 20 5.43 16.13 2.95
N ASN A 21 4.40 15.51 3.55
CA ASN A 21 3.02 15.53 3.08
C ASN A 21 2.81 14.94 1.67
N ARG A 22 3.73 14.10 1.19
CA ARG A 22 3.59 13.33 -0.05
C ARG A 22 3.67 11.84 0.24
N LEU A 23 2.84 11.07 -0.46
CA LEU A 23 2.93 9.62 -0.45
C LEU A 23 4.25 9.21 -1.11
N GLU A 24 5.09 8.50 -0.37
CA GLU A 24 6.38 8.01 -0.84
C GLU A 24 6.29 6.54 -1.25
N THR A 25 5.71 5.71 -0.38
CA THR A 25 5.55 4.28 -0.64
C THR A 25 4.31 3.74 0.07
N VAL A 26 3.75 2.68 -0.49
CA VAL A 26 2.79 1.81 0.17
C VAL A 26 3.55 0.55 0.58
N LEU A 27 3.33 0.07 1.80
CA LEU A 27 3.91 -1.15 2.32
C LEU A 27 2.82 -2.22 2.40
N ASP A 28 3.10 -3.36 1.79
CA ASP A 28 2.29 -4.57 1.93
C ASP A 28 2.45 -5.18 3.34
N ALA A 29 1.67 -6.21 3.61
CA ALA A 29 1.76 -7.04 4.80
C ALA A 29 3.22 -7.47 5.08
N GLY A 30 3.60 -7.45 6.36
CA GLY A 30 4.91 -7.88 6.82
C GLY A 30 5.71 -6.79 7.55
N GLN A 31 6.99 -7.07 7.74
CA GLN A 31 7.91 -6.17 8.43
C GLN A 31 8.76 -5.40 7.44
N HIS A 32 8.68 -4.08 7.53
CA HIS A 32 9.41 -3.17 6.65
C HIS A 32 10.29 -2.24 7.47
N ARG A 33 11.50 -1.99 6.96
CA ARG A 33 12.41 -1.00 7.54
C ARG A 33 12.44 0.24 6.66
N VAL A 34 12.08 1.38 7.26
CA VAL A 34 12.13 2.68 6.60
C VAL A 34 13.23 3.53 7.21
N SER A 35 13.98 4.22 6.35
CA SER A 35 15.03 5.14 6.77
C SER A 35 14.45 6.49 7.16
N LEU A 36 14.75 6.95 8.37
CA LEU A 36 14.38 8.28 8.89
C LEU A 36 15.36 9.38 8.43
N MET A 37 16.36 9.05 7.61
CA MET A 37 17.45 9.96 7.26
C MET A 37 16.98 11.18 6.46
N ASN A 38 15.83 11.09 5.79
CA ASN A 38 15.28 12.16 4.94
C ASN A 38 14.19 13.02 5.60
N GLY A 39 14.06 12.94 6.93
CA GLY A 39 13.17 13.79 7.73
C GLY A 39 12.00 13.06 8.37
N LYS A 40 10.98 13.81 8.82
CA LYS A 40 9.82 13.26 9.52
C LYS A 40 9.00 12.35 8.59
N ILE A 41 8.81 11.12 9.03
CA ILE A 41 7.95 10.13 8.38
C ILE A 41 6.67 9.99 9.20
N THR A 42 5.54 10.10 8.52
CA THR A 42 4.22 9.74 9.05
C THR A 42 3.76 8.50 8.32
N TYR A 43 3.09 7.58 9.02
CA TYR A 43 2.50 6.41 8.39
C TYR A 43 1.08 6.24 8.89
N GLU A 44 0.22 5.79 7.99
CA GLU A 44 -1.19 5.49 8.27
C GLU A 44 -1.47 4.03 7.89
N LEU A 45 -2.16 3.31 8.76
CA LEU A 45 -2.55 1.93 8.54
C LEU A 45 -4.00 1.89 8.09
N TYR A 46 -4.23 1.28 6.93
CA TYR A 46 -5.56 1.08 6.36
C TYR A 46 -5.87 -0.40 6.36
N LYS A 47 -6.99 -0.79 6.96
CA LYS A 47 -7.49 -2.15 6.86
C LYS A 47 -7.94 -2.41 5.43
N ILE A 48 -7.47 -3.53 4.88
CA ILE A 48 -8.02 -4.17 3.70
C ILE A 48 -9.34 -4.78 4.15
N SER A 49 -10.33 -3.95 4.48
CA SER A 49 -11.72 -4.37 4.51
C SER A 49 -11.99 -4.86 3.10
N ASP A 50 -12.29 -6.15 2.92
CA ASP A 50 -12.51 -6.81 1.63
C ASP A 50 -13.12 -5.84 0.63
N VAL A 51 -12.25 -5.22 -0.19
CA VAL A 51 -12.71 -4.41 -1.31
C VAL A 51 -13.16 -5.46 -2.30
N VAL A 52 -14.44 -5.84 -2.17
CA VAL A 52 -15.17 -6.52 -3.23
C VAL A 52 -15.16 -5.53 -4.39
N PHE A 53 -14.12 -5.59 -5.22
CA PHE A 53 -14.19 -5.07 -6.57
C PHE A 53 -15.24 -5.93 -7.25
N ASN A 54 -16.51 -5.56 -7.09
CA ASN A 54 -17.60 -6.14 -7.84
C ASN A 54 -17.33 -5.75 -9.30
N GLN A 55 -16.66 -6.63 -10.02
CA GLN A 55 -16.41 -6.49 -11.45
C GLN A 55 -17.74 -6.64 -12.17
N ASN A 56 -18.58 -5.60 -12.14
CA ASN A 56 -19.60 -5.40 -13.15
C ASN A 56 -18.88 -4.95 -14.44
N LYS A 57 -18.05 -5.84 -15.00
CA LYS A 57 -17.58 -5.70 -16.39
C LYS A 57 -18.68 -6.25 -17.30
N ASN A 58 -19.66 -5.41 -17.59
CA ASN A 58 -20.33 -5.48 -18.88
C ASN A 58 -19.31 -5.02 -19.93
N SER A 59 -18.50 -5.95 -20.42
CA SER A 59 -17.72 -5.74 -21.65
C SER A 59 -18.12 -6.81 -22.65
N THR A 60 -19.18 -6.49 -23.39
CA THR A 60 -19.47 -7.03 -24.72
C THR A 60 -18.20 -6.93 -25.56
N GLY A 61 -17.64 -8.07 -25.93
CA GLY A 61 -16.37 -8.13 -26.64
C GLY A 61 -15.98 -9.56 -26.96
N SER A 62 -16.92 -10.37 -27.48
CA SER A 62 -16.56 -11.62 -28.16
C SER A 62 -15.97 -11.26 -29.52
N THR A 63 -14.66 -11.02 -29.53
CA THR A 63 -13.85 -11.11 -30.75
C THR A 63 -13.85 -12.57 -31.22
N ALA A 64 -14.22 -12.73 -32.48
CA ALA A 64 -14.36 -13.99 -33.20
C ALA A 64 -13.09 -14.84 -33.19
N TYR A 65 -13.28 -16.14 -33.01
CA TYR A 65 -12.42 -17.19 -33.53
C TYR A 65 -13.30 -18.28 -34.14
N CYS A 66 -12.84 -18.79 -35.29
CA CYS A 66 -13.41 -19.78 -36.20
C CYS A 66 -14.29 -19.22 -37.32
#